data_AF-X1GFY6-F1
#
_entry.id   AF-X1GFY6-F1
#
_cell.length_a   1.000
_cell.length_b   1.000
_cell.length_c   1.000
_cell.angle_alpha   90.00
_cell.angle_beta   90.00
_cell.angle_gamma   90.00
#
_symmetry.space_group_name_H-M   'P 1'
#
loop_
_entity.id
_entity.type
_entity.pdbx_description
1 polymer ?
#
loop_
_entity_poly.entity_id
_entity_poly.type
_entity_poly.pdbx_seq_one_letter_code
_entity_poly.pdbx_strand_id
1 'polypeptide(L)'
;RDYLKDAVAAIHLSQAQGTFPLVERDASAYALWGSTYKTPRTWFNQIVKNWLNQKVAGQVPIIFRGTYLVPGDTECEIRGRASPESGDPSGLNVHFGTSKTALIHIQAITQDQFEAGVEITGLTNGLKYYFQVRPTVQIAHQGSWSGIYYSTPVEP
;
A
#
# COMPACT_ATOMS: atom_id res chain seq x y z
N ARG A 1 23.56 10.18 3.50
CA ARG A 1 23.96 8.76 3.72
C ARG A 1 23.06 8.08 4.74
N ASP A 2 22.43 8.85 5.63
CA ASP A 2 21.58 8.30 6.71
C ASP A 2 20.20 7.87 6.23
N TYR A 3 19.60 8.55 5.24
CA TYR A 3 18.28 8.16 4.71
C TYR A 3 18.16 6.70 4.24
N LEU A 4 19.24 6.11 3.70
CA LEU A 4 19.22 4.70 3.32
C LEU A 4 19.23 3.81 4.56
N LYS A 5 20.01 4.15 5.59
CA LYS A 5 20.01 3.41 6.86
C LYS A 5 18.65 3.51 7.54
N ASP A 6 18.05 4.70 7.53
CA ASP A 6 16.72 4.94 8.10
C ASP A 6 15.65 4.11 7.37
N ALA A 7 15.70 4.07 6.04
CA ALA A 7 14.80 3.23 5.24
C ALA A 7 14.91 1.75 5.62
N VAL A 8 16.15 1.22 5.70
CA VAL A 8 16.38 -0.19 6.06
C VAL A 8 15.94 -0.48 7.49
N ALA A 9 16.22 0.43 8.42
CA ALA A 9 15.77 0.31 9.80
C ALA A 9 14.24 0.29 9.90
N ALA A 10 13.54 1.18 9.19
CA ALA A 10 12.08 1.21 9.16
C ALA A 10 11.47 -0.06 8.55
N ILE A 11 12.10 -0.65 7.53
CA ILE A 11 11.68 -1.93 6.95
C ILE A 11 11.81 -3.06 7.98
N HIS A 12 12.97 -3.18 8.65
CA HIS A 12 13.16 -4.21 9.67
C HIS A 12 12.22 -4.00 10.86
N LEU A 13 12.01 -2.76 11.29
CA LEU A 13 11.02 -2.43 12.32
C LEU A 13 9.61 -2.82 11.90
N SER A 14 9.25 -2.66 10.63
CA SER A 14 7.94 -3.06 10.07
C SER A 14 7.77 -4.57 9.99
N GLN A 15 8.85 -5.31 9.69
CA GLN A 15 8.85 -6.78 9.68
C GLN A 15 8.73 -7.36 11.10
N ALA A 16 9.30 -6.69 12.10
CA ALA A 16 9.31 -7.13 13.49
C ALA A 16 8.01 -6.86 14.28
N GLN A 17 6.98 -6.29 13.64
CA GLN A 17 5.75 -5.89 14.33
C GLN A 17 4.89 -7.10 14.68
N GLY A 18 4.36 -7.15 15.90
CA GLY A 18 3.43 -8.21 16.32
C GLY A 18 2.08 -8.15 15.59
N THR A 19 1.61 -6.94 15.27
CA THR A 19 0.35 -6.71 14.55
C THR A 19 0.65 -6.07 13.20
N PHE A 20 0.05 -6.58 12.12
CA PHE A 20 0.32 -6.16 10.74
C PHE A 20 1.82 -6.17 10.36
N PRO A 21 2.59 -7.25 10.61
CA PRO A 21 3.97 -7.32 10.15
C PRO A 21 4.07 -7.15 8.63
N LEU A 22 5.16 -6.55 8.16
CA LEU A 22 5.52 -6.61 6.74
C LEU A 22 5.92 -8.05 6.40
N VAL A 23 5.09 -8.73 5.61
CA VAL A 23 5.24 -10.14 5.27
C VAL A 23 5.45 -10.37 3.77
N GLU A 24 5.57 -11.63 3.36
CA GLU A 24 5.76 -12.03 1.95
C GLU A 24 4.69 -11.47 1.01
N ARG A 25 3.45 -11.33 1.49
CA ARG A 25 2.35 -10.72 0.72
C ARG A 25 2.64 -9.25 0.39
N ASP A 26 3.10 -8.46 1.37
CA ASP A 26 3.49 -7.07 1.13
C ASP A 26 4.71 -7.00 0.21
N ALA A 27 5.70 -7.88 0.40
CA ALA A 27 6.87 -7.98 -0.47
C ALA A 27 6.46 -8.25 -1.93
N SER A 28 5.55 -9.21 -2.15
CA SER A 28 5.01 -9.51 -3.48
C SER A 28 4.26 -8.31 -4.08
N ALA A 29 3.52 -7.57 -3.26
CA ALA A 29 2.81 -6.37 -3.70
C ALA A 29 3.77 -5.22 -4.06
N TYR A 30 4.85 -5.03 -3.30
CA TYR A 30 5.91 -4.07 -3.62
C TYR A 30 6.68 -4.48 -4.88
N ALA A 31 6.92 -5.77 -5.11
CA ALA A 31 7.49 -6.25 -6.37
C ALA A 31 6.54 -6.01 -7.55
N LEU A 32 5.23 -6.25 -7.37
CA LEU A 32 4.24 -5.97 -8.41
C LEU A 32 4.21 -4.49 -8.77
N TRP A 33 4.27 -3.59 -7.78
CA TRP A 33 4.44 -2.16 -8.03
C TRP A 33 5.76 -1.86 -8.74
N GLY A 34 6.88 -2.42 -8.28
CA GLY A 34 8.18 -2.29 -8.93
C GLY A 34 8.16 -2.72 -10.40
N SER A 35 7.31 -3.69 -10.77
CA SER A 35 7.15 -4.19 -12.15
C SER A 35 6.46 -3.22 -13.11
N THR A 36 5.81 -2.15 -12.62
CA THR A 36 5.12 -1.17 -13.50
C THR A 36 6.08 -0.16 -14.13
N TYR A 37 7.33 -0.12 -13.67
CA TYR A 37 8.37 0.75 -14.21
C TYR A 37 9.13 0.06 -15.36
N LYS A 38 9.63 0.87 -16.30
CA LYS A 38 10.45 0.41 -17.44
C LYS A 38 11.65 -0.45 -17.02
N THR A 39 12.26 -0.13 -15.88
CA THR A 39 13.27 -0.97 -15.23
C THR A 39 12.67 -1.54 -13.96
N PRO A 40 12.18 -2.79 -14.00
CA PRO A 40 11.59 -3.45 -12.84
C PRO A 40 12.54 -3.46 -11.65
N ARG A 41 11.99 -3.36 -10.45
CA ARG A 41 12.74 -3.39 -9.19
C ARG A 41 12.29 -4.56 -8.34
N THR A 42 13.22 -5.11 -7.55
CA THR A 42 12.86 -6.01 -6.45
C THR A 42 11.97 -5.27 -5.45
N TRP A 43 11.21 -6.02 -4.66
CA TRP A 43 10.35 -5.44 -3.62
C TRP A 43 11.13 -4.50 -2.68
N PHE A 44 12.33 -4.94 -2.27
CA PHE A 44 13.18 -4.20 -1.34
C PHE A 44 13.67 -2.89 -1.96
N ASN A 45 14.12 -2.92 -3.21
CA ASN A 45 14.54 -1.71 -3.92
C ASN A 45 13.35 -0.77 -4.16
N GLN A 46 12.14 -1.30 -4.35
CA GLN A 46 10.94 -0.49 -4.54
C GLN A 46 10.54 0.23 -3.25
N ILE A 47 10.47 -0.46 -2.10
CA ILE A 47 10.13 0.15 -0.81
C ILE A 47 11.21 1.13 -0.33
N VAL A 48 12.50 0.81 -0.50
CA VAL A 48 13.60 1.73 -0.20
C VAL A 48 13.51 2.98 -1.07
N LYS A 49 13.27 2.82 -2.38
CA LYS A 49 13.11 3.98 -3.27
C LYS A 49 11.91 4.84 -2.88
N ASN A 50 10.78 4.23 -2.51
CA ASN A 50 9.61 4.94 -2.01
C ASN A 50 10.00 5.84 -0.82
N TRP A 51 10.67 5.27 0.18
CA TRP A 51 11.17 6.02 1.34
C TRP A 51 12.10 7.17 0.96
N LEU A 52 13.13 6.87 0.16
CA LEU A 52 14.15 7.86 -0.24
C LEU A 52 13.55 9.02 -1.02
N ASN A 53 12.62 8.77 -1.94
CA ASN A 53 11.95 9.81 -2.71
C ASN A 53 11.25 10.82 -1.79
N GLN A 54 10.63 10.36 -0.70
CA GLN A 54 9.96 11.22 0.27
C GLN A 54 10.97 12.07 1.06
N LYS A 55 12.05 11.46 1.57
CA LYS A 55 13.10 12.22 2.28
C LYS A 55 13.75 13.27 1.38
N VAL A 56 13.97 12.95 0.10
CA VAL A 56 14.49 13.92 -0.90
C VAL A 56 13.50 15.07 -1.15
N ALA A 57 12.20 14.78 -1.12
CA ALA A 57 11.16 15.79 -1.26
C ALA A 57 10.90 16.60 0.03
N GLY A 58 11.64 16.36 1.12
CA GLY A 58 11.39 17.00 2.42
C GLY A 58 10.12 16.48 3.11
N GLN A 59 9.68 15.28 2.74
CA GLN A 59 8.46 14.64 3.21
C GLN A 59 8.77 13.50 4.18
N VAL A 60 7.75 13.13 4.95
CA VAL A 60 7.72 12.01 5.88
C VAL A 60 7.29 10.74 5.13
N PRO A 61 8.17 9.74 5.03
CA PRO A 61 7.86 8.48 4.37
C PRO A 61 6.87 7.62 5.18
N ILE A 62 6.12 6.79 4.47
CA ILE A 62 5.23 5.76 5.03
C ILE A 62 5.63 4.39 4.50
N ILE A 63 5.72 3.41 5.40
CA ILE A 63 5.69 1.98 5.05
C ILE A 63 4.28 1.45 5.26
N PHE A 64 3.68 0.91 4.20
CA PHE A 64 2.43 0.18 4.29
C PHE A 64 2.75 -1.31 4.50
N ARG A 65 2.11 -1.93 5.49
CA ARG A 65 2.45 -3.28 5.94
C ARG A 65 1.24 -4.08 6.38
N GLY A 66 1.40 -5.40 6.39
CA GLY A 66 0.36 -6.35 6.79
C GLY A 66 -0.91 -6.22 5.97
N THR A 67 -0.82 -5.73 4.72
CA THR A 67 -2.01 -5.50 3.91
C THR A 67 -2.53 -6.82 3.38
N TYR A 68 -3.84 -7.04 3.52
CA TYR A 68 -4.50 -8.20 2.97
C TYR A 68 -5.86 -7.88 2.39
N LEU A 69 -6.31 -8.76 1.51
CA LEU A 69 -7.56 -8.66 0.79
C LEU A 69 -8.40 -9.90 1.09
N VAL A 70 -9.70 -9.71 1.31
CA VAL A 70 -10.69 -10.79 1.43
C VAL A 70 -11.74 -10.58 0.34
N PRO A 71 -11.78 -11.43 -0.70
CA PRO A 71 -12.84 -11.34 -1.71
C PRO A 71 -14.20 -11.70 -1.10
N GLY A 72 -15.23 -10.97 -1.48
CA GLY A 72 -16.64 -11.27 -1.20
C GLY A 72 -17.48 -11.21 -2.47
N ASP A 73 -18.81 -11.24 -2.31
CA ASP A 73 -19.77 -11.14 -3.41
C ASP A 73 -19.88 -9.71 -3.93
N THR A 74 -19.39 -9.47 -5.15
CA THR A 74 -19.30 -8.14 -5.76
C THR A 74 -18.47 -7.13 -4.95
N GLU A 75 -17.62 -7.62 -4.06
CA GLU A 75 -16.85 -6.80 -3.14
C GLU A 75 -15.48 -7.40 -2.78
N CYS A 76 -14.65 -6.57 -2.15
CA CYS A 76 -13.40 -7.00 -1.57
C CYS A 76 -13.10 -6.16 -0.32
N GLU A 77 -12.95 -6.80 0.83
CA GLU A 77 -12.39 -6.14 2.02
C GLU A 77 -10.89 -5.92 1.81
N ILE A 78 -10.41 -4.74 2.16
CA ILE A 78 -8.98 -4.43 2.28
C ILE A 78 -8.66 -3.99 3.70
N ARG A 79 -7.60 -4.54 4.27
CA ARG A 79 -7.13 -4.22 5.62
C ARG A 79 -5.62 -4.15 5.68
N GLY A 80 -5.06 -3.26 6.50
CA GLY A 80 -3.62 -3.14 6.69
C GLY A 80 -3.26 -1.92 7.55
N ARG A 81 -1.98 -1.55 7.56
CA ARG A 81 -1.49 -0.41 8.34
C ARG A 81 -0.56 0.50 7.56
N ALA A 82 -0.80 1.81 7.62
CA ALA A 82 0.19 2.82 7.26
C ALA A 82 1.08 3.09 8.47
N SER A 83 2.39 3.01 8.30
CA SER A 83 3.37 3.31 9.35
C SER A 83 4.28 4.46 8.89
N PRO A 84 3.88 5.71 9.15
CA PRO A 84 4.72 6.87 8.89
C PRO A 84 5.94 6.87 9.81
N GLU A 85 7.03 7.50 9.34
CA GLU A 85 8.19 7.81 10.20
C GLU A 85 7.79 8.72 11.38
N SER A 86 6.86 9.64 11.16
CA SER A 86 6.34 10.54 12.20
C SER A 86 5.04 11.22 11.77
N GLY A 87 4.07 11.35 12.68
CA GLY A 87 2.80 12.01 12.37
C GLY A 87 1.91 11.15 11.47
N ASP A 88 0.71 10.87 11.93
CA ASP A 88 -0.22 10.04 11.16
C ASP A 88 -0.80 10.80 9.97
N PRO A 89 -1.01 10.12 8.82
CA PRO A 89 -1.67 10.74 7.68
C PRO A 89 -3.11 11.09 8.04
N SER A 90 -3.54 12.32 7.71
CA SER A 90 -4.91 12.78 7.96
C SER A 90 -5.99 12.02 7.15
N GLY A 91 -5.58 11.24 6.16
CA GLY A 91 -6.47 10.44 5.32
C GLY A 91 -5.70 9.53 4.38
N LEU A 92 -6.34 8.44 3.99
CA LEU A 92 -5.87 7.49 2.99
C LEU A 92 -6.93 7.33 1.88
N ASN A 93 -6.49 6.80 0.75
CA ASN A 93 -7.30 6.49 -0.41
C ASN A 93 -6.94 5.08 -0.88
N VAL A 94 -7.95 4.24 -1.08
CA VAL A 94 -7.82 2.99 -1.82
C VAL A 94 -8.00 3.33 -3.30
N HIS A 95 -6.92 3.24 -4.07
CA HIS A 95 -6.98 3.30 -5.52
C HIS A 95 -7.16 1.90 -6.07
N PHE A 96 -8.13 1.68 -6.96
CA PHE A 96 -8.38 0.37 -7.53
C PHE A 96 -8.81 0.39 -8.99
N GLY A 97 -8.68 -0.75 -9.66
CA GLY A 97 -9.04 -0.93 -11.07
C GLY A 97 -8.65 -2.29 -11.61
N THR A 98 -9.02 -2.60 -12.84
CA THR A 98 -8.77 -3.90 -13.49
C THR A 98 -7.38 -4.02 -14.11
N SER A 99 -6.58 -2.95 -14.04
CA SER A 99 -5.20 -2.93 -14.50
C SER A 99 -4.27 -2.37 -13.43
N LYS A 100 -3.13 -3.05 -13.22
CA LYS A 100 -2.07 -2.63 -12.30
C LYS A 100 -1.45 -1.27 -12.65
N THR A 101 -1.64 -0.75 -13.86
CA THR A 101 -1.16 0.58 -14.27
C THR A 101 -2.27 1.63 -14.35
N ALA A 102 -3.54 1.24 -14.20
CA ALA A 102 -4.69 2.13 -14.29
C ALA A 102 -5.67 1.87 -13.13
N LEU A 103 -5.30 2.36 -11.95
CA LEU A 103 -6.14 2.35 -10.75
C LEU A 103 -7.00 3.62 -10.74
N ILE A 104 -8.08 3.58 -11.53
CA ILE A 104 -8.92 4.75 -11.87
C ILE A 104 -10.00 5.06 -10.82
N HIS A 105 -10.39 4.08 -10.02
CA HIS A 105 -11.36 4.27 -8.96
C HIS A 105 -10.66 4.63 -7.65
N ILE A 106 -11.30 5.44 -6.84
CA ILE A 106 -10.77 5.95 -5.58
C ILE A 106 -11.86 5.90 -4.52
N GLN A 107 -11.55 5.31 -3.36
CA GLN A 107 -12.36 5.35 -2.16
C GLN A 107 -11.55 5.95 -1.02
N ALA A 108 -12.03 7.04 -0.44
CA ALA A 108 -11.39 7.68 0.72
C ALA A 108 -11.64 6.87 1.99
N ILE A 109 -10.60 6.66 2.80
CA ILE A 109 -10.64 5.91 4.05
C ILE A 109 -9.76 6.60 5.11
N THR A 110 -9.96 6.27 6.38
CA THR A 110 -9.05 6.65 7.48
C THR A 110 -8.08 5.52 7.81
N GLN A 111 -7.04 5.82 8.60
CA GLN A 111 -6.15 4.78 9.14
C GLN A 111 -6.92 3.75 9.99
N ASP A 112 -7.88 4.21 10.80
CA ASP A 112 -8.72 3.33 11.63
C ASP A 112 -9.59 2.40 10.78
N GLN A 113 -10.19 2.91 9.70
CA GLN A 113 -10.95 2.08 8.76
C GLN A 113 -10.04 1.07 8.06
N PHE A 114 -8.82 1.47 7.70
CA PHE A 114 -7.86 0.56 7.09
C PHE A 114 -7.42 -0.55 8.07
N GLU A 115 -7.29 -0.25 9.35
CA GLU A 115 -6.97 -1.24 10.39
C GLU A 115 -8.16 -2.08 10.82
N ALA A 116 -9.40 -1.60 10.65
CA ALA A 116 -10.61 -2.37 10.91
C ALA A 116 -10.93 -3.33 9.76
N GLY A 117 -10.67 -2.90 8.53
CA GLY A 117 -11.15 -3.53 7.30
C GLY A 117 -12.19 -2.62 6.65
N VAL A 118 -12.03 -2.38 5.35
CA VAL A 118 -12.96 -1.57 4.57
C VAL A 118 -13.36 -2.30 3.31
N GLU A 119 -14.67 -2.37 3.07
CA GLU A 119 -15.26 -3.00 1.89
C GLU A 119 -15.16 -2.05 0.69
N ILE A 120 -14.63 -2.59 -0.41
CA ILE A 120 -14.72 -1.98 -1.73
C ILE A 120 -15.80 -2.73 -2.50
N THR A 121 -16.94 -2.07 -2.75
CA THR A 121 -18.13 -2.66 -3.36
C THR A 121 -18.26 -2.31 -4.84
N GLY A 122 -19.24 -2.90 -5.52
CA GLY A 122 -19.51 -2.63 -6.94
C GLY A 122 -18.49 -3.27 -7.89
N LEU A 123 -17.82 -4.32 -7.42
CA LEU A 123 -16.88 -5.10 -8.21
C LEU A 123 -17.62 -6.21 -8.97
N THR A 124 -17.08 -6.65 -10.11
CA THR A 124 -17.63 -7.78 -10.87
C THR A 124 -16.99 -9.10 -10.43
N ASN A 125 -17.80 -10.09 -10.08
CA ASN A 125 -17.32 -11.43 -9.74
C ASN A 125 -16.53 -12.06 -10.89
N GLY A 126 -15.47 -12.80 -10.55
CA GLY A 126 -14.57 -13.43 -11.51
C GLY A 126 -13.59 -12.46 -12.19
N LEU A 127 -13.74 -11.14 -12.02
CA LEU A 127 -12.82 -10.16 -12.60
C LEU A 127 -11.69 -9.82 -11.62
N LYS A 128 -10.45 -9.82 -12.11
CA LYS A 128 -9.29 -9.46 -11.30
C LYS A 128 -9.19 -7.95 -11.10
N TYR A 129 -9.19 -7.51 -9.86
CA TYR A 129 -8.94 -6.12 -9.47
C TYR A 129 -7.58 -5.97 -8.79
N TYR A 130 -6.98 -4.81 -8.99
CA TYR A 130 -5.74 -4.37 -8.35
C TYR A 130 -6.06 -3.22 -7.39
N PHE A 131 -5.38 -3.18 -6.26
CA PHE A 131 -5.61 -2.23 -5.17
C PHE A 131 -4.28 -1.62 -4.71
N GLN A 132 -4.27 -0.33 -4.44
CA GLN A 132 -3.13 0.37 -3.86
C GLN A 132 -3.62 1.49 -2.94
N VAL A 133 -3.26 1.40 -1.67
CA VAL A 133 -3.49 2.46 -0.68
C VAL A 133 -2.46 3.57 -0.85
N ARG A 134 -2.92 4.82 -0.85
CA ARG A 134 -2.13 6.05 -0.96
C ARG A 134 -2.68 7.12 0.00
N PRO A 135 -1.86 8.02 0.54
CA PRO A 135 -2.36 9.13 1.35
C PRO A 135 -3.15 10.14 0.50
N THR A 136 -4.24 10.70 1.04
CA THR A 136 -5.26 11.53 0.34
C THR A 136 -4.78 12.93 -0.05
N VAL A 137 -3.50 13.26 0.15
CA VAL A 137 -2.85 14.58 0.10
C VAL A 137 -2.78 15.24 1.48
N GLN A 138 -1.59 15.14 2.07
CA GLN A 138 -1.06 16.02 3.09
C GLN A 138 0.40 16.26 2.70
N ILE A 139 0.88 17.51 2.77
CA ILE A 139 2.23 17.88 2.29
C ILE A 139 3.30 16.94 2.88
N ALA A 140 3.09 16.49 4.11
CA ALA A 140 4.02 15.62 4.83
C ALA A 140 4.13 14.19 4.27
N HIS A 141 3.12 13.60 3.64
CA HIS A 141 3.13 12.16 3.29
C HIS A 141 2.95 11.86 1.79
N GLN A 142 2.81 12.91 0.98
CA GLN A 142 2.40 12.77 -0.41
C GLN A 142 3.44 12.00 -1.23
N GLY A 143 3.01 10.92 -1.88
CA GLY A 143 3.88 10.12 -2.75
C GLY A 143 4.37 8.82 -2.11
N SER A 144 4.11 8.60 -0.82
CA SER A 144 4.28 7.29 -0.19
C SER A 144 3.14 6.36 -0.61
N TRP A 145 3.43 5.29 -1.36
CA TRP A 145 2.40 4.32 -1.77
C TRP A 145 2.65 2.94 -1.16
N SER A 146 1.55 2.21 -0.96
CA SER A 146 1.62 0.78 -0.68
C SER A 146 2.07 -0.01 -1.92
N GLY A 147 2.37 -1.30 -1.73
CA GLY A 147 2.44 -2.24 -2.84
C GLY A 147 1.12 -2.31 -3.61
N ILE A 148 1.15 -2.89 -4.81
CA ILE A 148 -0.08 -3.19 -5.55
C ILE A 148 -0.53 -4.61 -5.15
N TYR A 149 -1.70 -4.70 -4.55
CA TYR A 149 -2.36 -5.98 -4.21
C TYR A 149 -3.36 -6.32 -5.30
N TYR A 150 -3.81 -7.58 -5.35
CA TYR A 150 -4.88 -7.98 -6.24
C TYR A 150 -5.77 -9.03 -5.61
N SER A 151 -7.05 -9.00 -5.99
CA SER A 151 -8.06 -9.97 -5.59
C SER A 151 -9.06 -10.15 -6.72
N THR A 152 -9.80 -11.26 -6.68
CA THR A 152 -10.89 -11.56 -7.61
C THR A 152 -12.12 -11.81 -6.75
N PRO A 153 -13.14 -10.93 -6.78
CA PRO A 153 -14.42 -11.15 -6.10
C PRO A 153 -15.05 -12.46 -6.56
N VAL A 154 -15.74 -13.13 -5.64
CA VAL A 154 -16.26 -14.49 -5.83
C VAL A 154 -17.76 -14.50 -5.64
N GLU A 155 -18.45 -15.39 -6.35
CA GLU A 155 -19.85 -15.67 -6.04
C GLU A 155 -19.96 -16.34 -4.66
N PRO A 156 -21.08 -16.11 -3.94
CA PRO A 156 -21.30 -16.64 -2.60
C PRO A 156 -21.35 -18.18 -2.52
#